data_AF-A0A381E2P7-F1
#
_entry.id   AF-A0A381E2P7-F1
#
_cell.length_a   1.000
_cell.length_b   1.000
_cell.length_c   1.000
_cell.angle_alpha   90.00
_cell.angle_beta   90.00
_cell.angle_gamma   90.00
#
_symmetry.space_group_name_H-M   'P 1'
#
loop_
_entity.id
_entity.type
_entity.pdbx_description
1 polymer ?
#
loop_
_entity_poly.entity_id
_entity_poly.type
_entity_poly.pdbx_seq_one_letter_code
_entity_poly.pdbx_strand_id
1 'polypeptide(L)'
;MTNQPTNTTRKSLFFTLCLAFAALLTACDKPQADKTAKPAAQATATAAAASSVPAADGMPNITTEDMGNLARAMHGAASQQPDNAPKDKYGQPYIIGNLGGVPVNLPSSVVSLVEYDDSPGWDPEKLRTYNPPTRSYQSIITSFGFDFFNNDAQLFDRNDPTMCERNKNDWGIDGSKSDRVSVHILFDPQHPPKYKNLDHHLAWYMDKMWIEPPHPDHSSYFEKTTEILYGLEVYINPGIDSKTGKPWREYENAQDLFVGRDSEGHVQTLIECSNKPVPSAPCTQYFVFPPPMSIQINADYVRPQLSQWQNIQRNSIRFLINFQANTGE
;
A
#
# COMPACT_ATOMS: atom_id res chain seq x y z
N MET A 1 -16.71 31.36 33.92
CA MET A 1 -16.31 31.65 32.53
C MET A 1 -15.41 30.51 32.10
N THR A 2 -15.97 29.61 31.30
CA THR A 2 -15.41 28.33 30.86
C THR A 2 -14.60 28.53 29.57
N ASN A 3 -13.33 28.13 29.56
CA ASN A 3 -12.53 28.01 28.35
C ASN A 3 -12.71 26.59 27.77
N GLN A 4 -13.30 26.50 26.57
CA GLN A 4 -13.27 25.30 25.73
C GLN A 4 -11.93 25.18 25.01
N PRO A 5 -11.37 23.97 24.84
CA PRO A 5 -10.32 23.72 23.87
C PRO A 5 -10.93 23.42 22.50
N THR A 6 -10.53 24.19 21.49
CA THR A 6 -10.87 23.96 20.08
C THR A 6 -10.19 22.68 19.58
N ASN A 7 -11.02 21.65 19.36
CA ASN A 7 -10.62 20.38 18.78
C ASN A 7 -10.54 20.54 17.25
N THR A 8 -9.35 20.86 16.74
CA THR A 8 -9.10 20.91 15.29
C THR A 8 -8.96 19.49 14.79
N THR A 9 -10.06 18.99 14.23
CA THR A 9 -10.17 17.73 13.48
C THR A 9 -9.03 17.61 12.46
N ARG A 10 -7.96 16.88 12.82
CA ARG A 10 -6.86 16.50 11.94
C ARG A 10 -7.41 15.45 10.95
N LYS A 11 -8.20 15.90 9.98
CA LYS A 11 -8.63 15.07 8.85
C LYS A 11 -7.38 14.57 8.16
N SER A 12 -7.25 13.25 8.16
CA SER A 12 -6.14 12.50 7.61
C SER A 12 -5.90 12.89 6.14
N LEU A 13 -4.81 13.62 5.90
CA LEU A 13 -4.29 13.92 4.55
C LEU A 13 -3.99 12.64 3.75
N PHE A 14 -3.98 11.46 4.39
CA PHE A 14 -3.77 10.18 3.72
C PHE A 14 -4.88 9.82 2.74
N PHE A 15 -6.14 10.21 2.98
CA PHE A 15 -7.26 9.67 2.20
C PHE A 15 -7.47 10.33 0.83
N THR A 16 -7.09 11.61 0.68
CA THR A 16 -7.34 12.37 -0.55
C THR A 16 -6.16 12.33 -1.53
N LEU A 17 -4.96 12.00 -1.06
CA LEU A 17 -3.77 11.88 -1.92
C LEU A 17 -3.70 10.51 -2.65
N CYS A 18 -4.36 9.47 -2.12
CA CYS A 18 -4.43 8.15 -2.77
C CYS A 18 -5.12 8.18 -4.15
N LEU A 19 -6.07 9.08 -4.39
CA LEU A 19 -6.85 9.11 -5.64
C LEU A 19 -6.12 9.78 -6.81
N ALA A 20 -5.17 10.69 -6.58
CA ALA A 20 -4.42 11.34 -7.65
C ALA A 20 -3.27 10.48 -8.21
N PHE A 21 -2.76 9.52 -7.43
CA PHE A 21 -1.69 8.61 -7.88
C PHE A 21 -2.19 7.33 -8.55
N ALA A 22 -3.48 6.99 -8.43
CA ALA A 22 -4.08 5.90 -9.19
C ALA A 22 -3.87 6.07 -10.71
N ALA A 23 -3.79 7.31 -11.22
CA ALA A 23 -3.55 7.58 -12.64
C ALA A 23 -2.08 7.39 -13.08
N LEU A 24 -1.11 7.62 -12.18
CA LEU A 24 0.33 7.37 -12.46
C LEU A 24 0.71 5.89 -12.29
N LEU A 25 -0.02 5.17 -11.45
CA LEU A 25 0.13 3.71 -11.22
C LEU A 25 -0.46 2.86 -12.36
N THR A 26 -1.08 3.48 -13.38
CA THR A 26 -1.71 2.79 -14.53
C THR A 26 -1.02 3.03 -15.87
N ALA A 27 0.07 3.78 -15.92
CA ALA A 27 0.75 4.06 -17.17
C ALA A 27 1.58 2.83 -17.60
N CYS A 28 1.09 2.14 -18.63
CA CYS A 28 1.87 1.17 -19.37
C CYS A 28 2.95 1.88 -20.16
N ASP A 29 4.21 1.57 -19.86
CA ASP A 29 5.35 2.15 -20.56
C ASP A 29 5.40 1.57 -21.99
N LYS A 30 5.45 2.43 -23.01
CA LYS A 30 5.79 1.96 -24.36
C LYS A 30 7.25 1.50 -24.34
N PRO A 31 7.61 0.39 -25.00
CA PRO A 31 9.01 -0.03 -25.09
C PRO A 31 9.88 1.12 -25.62
N GLN A 32 10.88 1.53 -24.83
CA GLN A 32 11.89 2.47 -25.31
C GLN A 32 12.70 1.78 -26.42
N ALA A 33 12.56 2.27 -27.64
CA ALA A 33 13.47 1.91 -28.73
C ALA A 33 14.86 2.50 -28.46
N ASP A 34 15.87 1.63 -28.49
CA ASP A 34 17.32 1.82 -28.55
C ASP A 34 17.97 3.06 -27.90
N LYS A 35 18.74 2.77 -26.84
CA LYS A 35 19.74 3.65 -26.22
C LYS A 35 20.93 3.88 -27.18
N THR A 36 20.76 4.70 -28.20
CA THR A 36 21.89 5.31 -28.93
C THR A 36 21.69 6.78 -29.34
N ALA A 37 20.61 7.43 -28.91
CA ALA A 37 20.41 8.85 -29.14
C ALA A 37 20.67 9.68 -27.88
N LYS A 38 21.57 10.68 -28.01
CA LYS A 38 21.80 11.80 -27.08
C LYS A 38 20.46 12.39 -26.60
N PRO A 39 20.31 12.85 -25.34
CA PRO A 39 19.02 13.31 -24.84
C PRO A 39 18.51 14.48 -25.66
N ALA A 40 17.47 14.26 -26.44
CA ALA A 40 16.66 15.32 -27.01
C ALA A 40 15.70 15.81 -25.91
N ALA A 41 15.60 17.13 -25.76
CA ALA A 41 14.74 17.79 -24.79
C ALA A 41 13.34 17.17 -24.78
N GLN A 42 12.97 16.62 -23.63
CA GLN A 42 11.68 15.99 -23.42
C GLN A 42 10.59 17.06 -23.56
N ALA A 43 9.67 16.83 -24.51
CA ALA A 43 8.62 17.75 -24.87
C ALA A 43 7.79 18.13 -23.64
N THR A 44 7.62 19.44 -23.46
CA THR A 44 6.69 20.09 -22.55
C THR A 44 5.29 19.53 -22.76
N ALA A 45 4.81 18.70 -21.81
CA ALA A 45 3.41 18.37 -21.73
C ALA A 45 2.65 19.65 -21.34
N THR A 46 1.78 20.11 -22.22
CA THR A 46 0.97 21.31 -22.09
C THR A 46 0.06 21.19 -20.86
N ALA A 47 0.17 22.17 -19.96
CA ALA A 47 -0.65 22.28 -18.76
C ALA A 47 -2.15 22.40 -19.12
N ALA A 48 -2.93 21.39 -18.75
CA ALA A 48 -4.36 21.58 -18.52
C ALA A 48 -4.53 22.07 -17.08
N ALA A 49 -5.20 23.22 -16.93
CA ALA A 49 -5.28 24.00 -15.71
C ALA A 49 -5.75 23.19 -14.49
N ALA A 50 -4.84 22.94 -13.55
CA ALA A 50 -5.20 22.62 -12.17
C ALA A 50 -5.52 23.94 -11.45
N SER A 51 -6.78 24.11 -11.07
CA SER A 51 -7.25 25.19 -10.20
C SER A 51 -6.43 25.21 -8.91
N SER A 52 -5.69 26.30 -8.69
CA SER A 52 -4.96 26.55 -7.45
C SER A 52 -5.95 26.70 -6.29
N VAL A 53 -6.07 25.67 -5.46
CA VAL A 53 -6.68 25.83 -4.14
C VAL A 53 -5.62 26.51 -3.26
N PRO A 54 -5.88 27.70 -2.68
CA PRO A 54 -4.92 28.31 -1.78
C PRO A 54 -4.73 27.42 -0.54
N ALA A 55 -3.48 27.16 -0.19
CA ALA A 55 -3.12 26.41 0.99
C ALA A 55 -3.65 27.11 2.25
N ALA A 56 -4.17 26.32 3.19
CA ALA A 56 -4.45 26.80 4.54
C ALA A 56 -3.15 27.33 5.19
N ASP A 57 -3.24 28.42 5.95
CA ASP A 57 -2.11 29.09 6.58
C ASP A 57 -1.17 28.09 7.29
N GLY A 58 0.10 28.08 6.85
CA GLY A 58 1.18 27.28 7.45
C GLY A 58 1.65 26.05 6.66
N MET A 59 1.06 25.72 5.50
CA MET A 59 1.61 24.67 4.63
C MET A 59 2.62 25.20 3.61
N PRO A 60 3.78 24.52 3.40
CA PRO A 60 4.69 24.85 2.31
C PRO A 60 3.95 24.79 0.98
N ASN A 61 4.18 25.78 0.12
CA ASN A 61 3.61 25.78 -1.22
C ASN A 61 4.32 24.69 -2.05
N ILE A 62 3.62 23.60 -2.36
CA ILE A 62 4.17 22.48 -3.15
C ILE A 62 4.28 22.93 -4.60
N THR A 63 5.49 22.91 -5.15
CA THR A 63 5.75 23.31 -6.53
C THR A 63 5.72 22.10 -7.49
N THR A 64 5.60 22.36 -8.79
CA THR A 64 5.77 21.32 -9.83
C THR A 64 7.16 20.68 -9.76
N GLU A 65 8.18 21.45 -9.36
CA GLU A 65 9.53 20.94 -9.14
C GLU A 65 9.59 19.97 -7.95
N ASP A 66 8.88 20.27 -6.85
CA ASP A 66 8.77 19.38 -5.70
C ASP A 66 8.11 18.04 -6.08
N MET A 67 7.07 18.08 -6.92
CA MET A 67 6.46 16.86 -7.47
C MET A 67 7.43 16.07 -8.36
N GLY A 68 8.26 16.75 -9.15
CA GLY A 68 9.31 16.12 -9.95
C GLY A 68 10.43 15.50 -9.09
N ASN A 69 10.83 16.17 -8.01
CA ASN A 69 11.77 15.65 -7.01
C ASN A 69 11.21 14.41 -6.32
N LEU A 70 9.94 14.46 -5.90
CA LEU A 70 9.24 13.34 -5.30
C LEU A 70 9.20 12.14 -6.25
N ALA A 71 8.85 12.35 -7.52
CA ALA A 71 8.87 11.29 -8.52
C ALA A 71 10.26 10.66 -8.66
N ARG A 72 11.34 11.46 -8.68
CA ARG A 72 12.72 10.93 -8.71
C ARG A 72 13.10 10.19 -7.43
N ALA A 73 12.67 10.65 -6.27
CA ALA A 73 12.97 10.02 -5.00
C ALA A 73 12.24 8.66 -4.85
N MET A 74 10.94 8.61 -5.18
CA MET A 74 10.08 7.43 -4.99
C MET A 74 10.05 6.47 -6.19
N HIS A 75 10.22 6.97 -7.43
CA HIS A 75 10.17 6.16 -8.66
C HIS A 75 11.54 6.06 -9.36
N GLY A 76 12.50 6.90 -8.99
CA GLY A 76 13.86 6.89 -9.54
C GLY A 76 14.82 5.92 -8.86
N ALA A 77 14.32 4.98 -8.05
CA ALA A 77 15.14 3.94 -7.42
C ALA A 77 15.98 3.17 -8.46
N ALA A 78 15.46 2.95 -9.68
CA ALA A 78 16.20 2.31 -10.77
C ALA A 78 17.42 3.14 -11.25
N SER A 79 17.35 4.48 -11.21
CA SER A 79 18.49 5.35 -11.56
C SER A 79 19.56 5.44 -10.47
N GLN A 80 19.27 4.92 -9.27
CA GLN A 80 20.20 4.89 -8.13
C GLN A 80 21.01 3.59 -8.09
N GLN A 81 20.74 2.65 -9.02
CA GLN A 81 21.38 1.34 -9.05
C GLN A 81 22.81 1.44 -9.63
N PRO A 82 23.76 0.61 -9.14
CA PRO A 82 25.10 0.59 -9.69
C PRO A 82 25.10 0.03 -11.12
N ASP A 83 26.09 0.40 -11.94
CA ASP A 83 26.18 -0.01 -13.35
C ASP A 83 26.22 -1.54 -13.55
N ASN A 84 26.73 -2.27 -12.54
CA ASN A 84 26.82 -3.72 -12.53
C ASN A 84 25.63 -4.40 -11.84
N ALA A 85 24.56 -3.68 -11.50
CA ALA A 85 23.36 -4.27 -10.95
C ALA A 85 22.83 -5.38 -11.90
N PRO A 86 22.34 -6.52 -11.36
CA PRO A 86 21.65 -7.51 -12.16
C PRO A 86 20.55 -6.87 -12.99
N LYS A 87 20.29 -7.41 -14.19
CA LYS A 87 19.29 -6.87 -15.11
C LYS A 87 18.10 -7.81 -15.26
N ASP A 88 16.92 -7.24 -15.39
CA ASP A 88 15.69 -7.96 -15.67
C ASP A 88 15.63 -8.45 -17.14
N LYS A 89 14.54 -9.13 -17.50
CA LYS A 89 14.31 -9.66 -18.86
C LYS A 89 14.25 -8.58 -19.95
N TYR A 90 14.12 -7.30 -19.59
CA TYR A 90 14.14 -6.15 -20.50
C TYR A 90 15.50 -5.45 -20.55
N GLY A 91 16.51 -5.95 -19.82
CA GLY A 91 17.82 -5.33 -19.71
C GLY A 91 17.86 -4.09 -18.81
N GLN A 92 16.80 -3.84 -18.03
CA GLN A 92 16.78 -2.77 -17.04
C GLN A 92 17.38 -3.27 -15.73
N PRO A 93 18.11 -2.42 -14.98
CA PRO A 93 18.65 -2.82 -13.69
C PRO A 93 17.51 -3.16 -12.72
N TYR A 94 17.66 -4.27 -12.00
CA TYR A 94 16.86 -4.53 -10.81
C TYR A 94 17.10 -3.43 -9.78
N ILE A 95 16.06 -3.11 -9.03
CA ILE A 95 16.18 -2.27 -7.84
C ILE A 95 16.65 -3.19 -6.70
N ILE A 96 17.90 -3.02 -6.24
CA ILE A 96 18.51 -3.87 -5.22
C ILE A 96 18.45 -3.23 -3.83
N GLY A 97 18.36 -4.06 -2.80
CA GLY A 97 18.42 -3.59 -1.41
C GLY A 97 18.24 -4.72 -0.39
N ASN A 98 18.10 -4.33 0.88
CA ASN A 98 17.77 -5.19 2.00
C ASN A 98 16.30 -4.98 2.40
N LEU A 99 15.49 -6.02 2.33
CA LEU A 99 14.10 -6.00 2.78
C LEU A 99 13.97 -6.89 4.00
N GLY A 100 13.69 -6.30 5.16
CA GLY A 100 13.45 -7.03 6.40
C GLY A 100 14.55 -8.02 6.78
N GLY A 101 15.82 -7.73 6.44
CA GLY A 101 16.98 -8.58 6.68
C GLY A 101 17.46 -9.39 5.46
N VAL A 102 16.72 -9.40 4.35
CA VAL A 102 16.99 -10.27 3.20
C VAL A 102 17.37 -9.44 1.96
N PRO A 103 18.44 -9.78 1.23
CA PRO A 103 18.77 -9.10 -0.02
C PRO A 103 17.72 -9.41 -1.11
N VAL A 104 17.30 -8.40 -1.86
CA VAL A 104 16.26 -8.52 -2.89
C VAL A 104 16.66 -7.88 -4.23
N ASN A 105 16.12 -8.42 -5.31
CA ASN A 105 16.16 -7.91 -6.68
C ASN A 105 14.73 -7.60 -7.14
N LEU A 106 14.32 -6.34 -7.05
CA LEU A 106 12.95 -5.93 -7.41
C LEU A 106 12.87 -5.50 -8.89
N PRO A 107 12.07 -6.18 -9.74
CA PRO A 107 11.96 -5.82 -11.14
C PRO A 107 11.33 -4.44 -11.28
N SER A 108 12.04 -3.50 -11.91
CA SER A 108 11.61 -2.10 -11.99
C SER A 108 10.27 -1.90 -12.69
N SER A 109 9.87 -2.83 -13.57
CA SER A 109 8.60 -2.81 -14.29
C SER A 109 7.43 -3.41 -13.51
N VAL A 110 7.70 -4.11 -12.40
CA VAL A 110 6.70 -4.77 -11.55
C VAL A 110 6.45 -3.97 -10.28
N VAL A 111 7.50 -3.42 -9.67
CA VAL A 111 7.36 -2.64 -8.42
C VAL A 111 7.21 -1.15 -8.69
N SER A 112 6.56 -0.46 -7.76
CA SER A 112 6.38 0.99 -7.75
C SER A 112 6.59 1.55 -6.35
N LEU A 113 6.79 2.88 -6.27
CA LEU A 113 6.92 3.61 -5.01
C LEU A 113 7.98 3.01 -4.07
N VAL A 114 9.16 2.68 -4.62
CA VAL A 114 10.22 2.08 -3.81
C VAL A 114 10.91 3.16 -2.99
N GLU A 115 10.88 3.02 -1.67
CA GLU A 115 11.60 3.89 -0.74
C GLU A 115 12.67 3.12 0.03
N TYR A 116 13.76 3.81 0.31
CA TYR A 116 14.80 3.37 1.22
C TYR A 116 14.66 4.09 2.56
N ASP A 117 15.41 3.67 3.57
CA ASP A 117 15.41 4.30 4.90
C ASP A 117 15.91 5.75 4.90
N ASP A 118 16.71 6.12 3.90
CA ASP A 118 17.17 7.49 3.66
C ASP A 118 16.25 8.30 2.73
N SER A 119 15.17 7.71 2.21
CA SER A 119 14.24 8.42 1.34
C SER A 119 13.56 9.58 2.10
N PRO A 120 13.43 10.77 1.46
CA PRO A 120 12.86 11.95 2.09
C PRO A 120 11.33 11.88 2.26
N GLY A 121 10.67 10.88 1.66
CA GLY A 121 9.23 10.76 1.61
C GLY A 121 8.58 12.00 0.99
N TRP A 122 7.51 12.48 1.64
CA TRP A 122 6.72 13.62 1.19
C TRP A 122 7.19 14.97 1.75
N ASP A 123 8.37 15.02 2.36
CA ASP A 123 8.93 16.25 2.92
C ASP A 123 9.52 17.12 1.79
N PRO A 124 8.87 18.25 1.41
CA PRO A 124 9.31 19.05 0.28
C PRO A 124 10.68 19.70 0.51
N GLU A 125 11.05 20.00 1.75
CA GLU A 125 12.34 20.61 2.05
C GLU A 125 13.48 19.60 1.90
N LYS A 126 13.27 18.38 2.40
CA LYS A 126 14.24 17.29 2.21
C LYS A 126 14.35 16.90 0.74
N LEU A 127 13.24 16.85 0.02
CA LEU A 127 13.22 16.50 -1.42
C LEU A 127 14.09 17.43 -2.27
N ARG A 128 14.10 18.74 -1.98
CA ARG A 128 14.89 19.73 -2.74
C ARG A 128 16.40 19.55 -2.60
N THR A 129 16.85 18.93 -1.51
CA THR A 129 18.27 18.74 -1.21
C THR A 129 18.69 17.28 -1.25
N TYR A 130 17.78 16.38 -1.58
CA TYR A 130 18.00 14.96 -1.58
C TYR A 130 18.95 14.55 -2.71
N ASN A 131 20.08 13.96 -2.33
CA ASN A 131 21.04 13.38 -3.25
C ASN A 131 21.19 11.89 -2.93
N PRO A 132 20.46 10.99 -3.61
CA PRO A 132 20.45 9.58 -3.28
C PRO A 132 21.84 8.94 -3.51
N PRO A 133 22.31 8.08 -2.61
CA PRO A 133 23.54 7.32 -2.82
C PRO A 133 23.34 6.24 -3.88
N THR A 134 24.44 5.72 -4.42
CA THR A 134 24.41 4.47 -5.20
C THR A 134 23.99 3.32 -4.30
N ARG A 135 23.00 2.53 -4.73
CA ARG A 135 22.40 1.46 -3.94
C ARG A 135 23.27 0.20 -3.90
N SER A 136 23.09 -0.56 -2.83
CA SER A 136 23.72 -1.86 -2.59
C SER A 136 22.74 -2.78 -1.87
N TYR A 137 23.08 -4.05 -1.70
CA TYR A 137 22.27 -4.97 -0.87
C TYR A 137 22.25 -4.62 0.62
N GLN A 138 23.02 -3.61 1.05
CA GLN A 138 22.94 -3.04 2.41
C GLN A 138 21.95 -1.87 2.51
N SER A 139 21.48 -1.31 1.39
CA SER A 139 20.50 -0.22 1.38
C SER A 139 19.14 -0.76 1.82
N ILE A 140 18.62 -0.27 2.94
CA ILE A 140 17.38 -0.79 3.55
C ILE A 140 16.18 -0.26 2.78
N ILE A 141 15.35 -1.15 2.26
CA ILE A 141 14.09 -0.84 1.60
C ILE A 141 12.99 -0.79 2.67
N THR A 142 12.24 0.30 2.71
CA THR A 142 11.20 0.58 3.71
C THR A 142 9.80 0.52 3.12
N SER A 143 9.64 0.76 1.82
CA SER A 143 8.34 0.62 1.17
C SER A 143 8.46 0.27 -0.31
N PHE A 144 7.46 -0.44 -0.82
CA PHE A 144 7.15 -0.56 -2.25
C PHE A 144 5.77 -1.20 -2.43
N GLY A 145 5.19 -1.01 -3.61
CA GLY A 145 3.97 -1.71 -4.03
C GLY A 145 4.19 -2.55 -5.29
N PHE A 146 3.40 -3.61 -5.44
CA PHE A 146 3.28 -4.37 -6.68
C PHE A 146 1.87 -4.94 -6.82
N ASP A 147 1.47 -5.26 -8.04
CA ASP A 147 0.16 -5.81 -8.33
C ASP A 147 0.25 -7.23 -8.90
N PHE A 148 -0.79 -8.03 -8.70
CA PHE A 148 -0.95 -9.30 -9.39
C PHE A 148 -2.43 -9.61 -9.66
N PHE A 149 -2.68 -10.52 -10.57
CA PHE A 149 -4.02 -11.08 -10.80
C PHE A 149 -4.18 -12.40 -10.05
N ASN A 150 -5.21 -12.51 -9.22
CA ASN A 150 -5.32 -13.60 -8.25
C ASN A 150 -5.69 -14.95 -8.86
N ASN A 151 -6.57 -14.98 -9.86
CA ASN A 151 -7.11 -16.21 -10.45
C ASN A 151 -6.02 -17.12 -11.04
N ASP A 152 -4.96 -16.53 -11.61
CA ASP A 152 -3.85 -17.25 -12.22
C ASP A 152 -2.48 -16.92 -11.59
N ALA A 153 -2.49 -16.08 -10.56
CA ALA A 153 -1.31 -15.68 -9.80
C ALA A 153 -0.18 -15.18 -10.73
N GLN A 154 -0.53 -14.27 -11.64
CA GLN A 154 0.41 -13.58 -12.53
C GLN A 154 0.73 -12.17 -12.01
N LEU A 155 2.02 -11.86 -11.86
CA LEU A 155 2.47 -10.50 -11.54
C LEU A 155 2.12 -9.54 -12.67
N PHE A 156 1.64 -8.35 -12.30
CA PHE A 156 1.47 -7.27 -13.24
C PHE A 156 2.84 -6.69 -13.60
N ASP A 157 3.15 -6.70 -14.88
CA ASP A 157 4.38 -6.15 -15.45
C ASP A 157 4.01 -5.03 -16.41
N ARG A 158 4.35 -3.78 -16.08
CA ARG A 158 3.92 -2.60 -16.86
C ARG A 158 4.56 -2.51 -18.23
N ASN A 159 5.59 -3.31 -18.49
CA ASN A 159 6.25 -3.41 -19.79
C ASN A 159 5.66 -4.53 -20.66
N ASP A 160 4.78 -5.38 -20.11
CA ASP A 160 4.08 -6.43 -20.86
C ASP A 160 2.76 -5.87 -21.42
N PRO A 161 2.64 -5.70 -22.75
CA PRO A 161 1.44 -5.12 -23.36
C PRO A 161 0.17 -5.94 -23.11
N THR A 162 0.28 -7.26 -22.97
CA THR A 162 -0.85 -8.15 -22.69
C THR A 162 -1.34 -7.96 -21.26
N MET A 163 -0.44 -7.85 -20.29
CA MET A 163 -0.80 -7.55 -18.90
C MET A 163 -1.42 -6.16 -18.77
N CYS A 164 -0.87 -5.20 -19.50
CA CYS A 164 -1.39 -3.85 -19.60
C CYS A 164 -2.83 -3.79 -20.11
N GLU A 165 -3.13 -4.55 -21.17
CA GLU A 165 -4.49 -4.61 -21.69
C GLU A 165 -5.43 -5.34 -20.74
N ARG A 166 -4.97 -6.40 -20.06
CA ARG A 166 -5.75 -7.06 -19.00
C ARG A 166 -6.08 -6.08 -17.87
N ASN A 167 -5.10 -5.35 -17.36
CA ASN A 167 -5.30 -4.39 -16.25
C ASN A 167 -6.32 -3.29 -16.58
N LYS A 168 -6.30 -2.76 -17.81
CA LYS A 168 -7.30 -1.76 -18.23
C LYS A 168 -8.73 -2.31 -18.20
N ASN A 169 -8.88 -3.59 -18.53
CA ASN A 169 -10.18 -4.25 -18.63
C ASN A 169 -10.61 -4.93 -17.32
N ASP A 170 -9.70 -5.11 -16.37
CA ASP A 170 -9.91 -5.84 -15.12
C ASP A 170 -11.01 -5.23 -14.25
N TRP A 171 -11.05 -3.89 -14.16
CA TRP A 171 -12.09 -3.20 -13.41
C TRP A 171 -13.50 -3.49 -13.95
N GLY A 172 -13.63 -3.85 -15.23
CA GLY A 172 -14.93 -4.14 -15.84
C GLY A 172 -15.91 -2.97 -15.70
N ILE A 173 -17.19 -3.30 -15.44
CA ILE A 173 -18.27 -2.30 -15.35
C ILE A 173 -18.27 -1.56 -14.01
N ASP A 174 -18.05 -2.26 -12.90
CA ASP A 174 -18.23 -1.75 -11.54
C ASP A 174 -17.17 -2.23 -10.53
N GLY A 175 -16.13 -2.92 -11.00
CA GLY A 175 -15.06 -3.47 -10.18
C GLY A 175 -15.42 -4.76 -9.42
N SER A 176 -16.69 -5.20 -9.42
CA SER A 176 -17.14 -6.37 -8.62
C SER A 176 -16.46 -7.69 -9.01
N LYS A 177 -15.91 -7.75 -10.22
CA LYS A 177 -15.19 -8.89 -10.77
C LYS A 177 -13.70 -8.65 -10.95
N SER A 178 -13.18 -7.53 -10.43
CA SER A 178 -11.76 -7.24 -10.48
C SER A 178 -11.00 -8.39 -9.85
N ASP A 179 -9.99 -8.88 -10.57
CA ASP A 179 -9.09 -9.96 -10.17
C ASP A 179 -7.76 -9.41 -9.66
N ARG A 180 -7.54 -8.10 -9.82
CA ARG A 180 -6.36 -7.42 -9.33
C ARG A 180 -6.31 -7.39 -7.81
N VAL A 181 -5.12 -7.64 -7.29
CA VAL A 181 -4.73 -7.44 -5.91
C VAL A 181 -3.53 -6.51 -5.90
N SER A 182 -3.62 -5.46 -5.09
CA SER A 182 -2.51 -4.53 -4.86
C SER A 182 -1.81 -4.91 -3.56
N VAL A 183 -0.52 -5.17 -3.59
CA VAL A 183 0.28 -5.51 -2.41
C VAL A 183 1.16 -4.32 -2.06
N HIS A 184 1.10 -3.91 -0.80
CA HIS A 184 1.89 -2.81 -0.26
C HIS A 184 2.74 -3.30 0.89
N ILE A 185 4.04 -3.00 0.82
CA ILE A 185 4.99 -3.25 1.88
C ILE A 185 5.27 -1.92 2.56
N LEU A 186 5.11 -1.90 3.88
CA LEU A 186 5.54 -0.80 4.74
C LEU A 186 6.34 -1.40 5.90
N PHE A 187 7.59 -0.97 6.01
CA PHE A 187 8.55 -1.49 6.97
C PHE A 187 9.27 -0.32 7.66
N ASP A 188 9.12 -0.24 8.99
CA ASP A 188 9.94 0.64 9.82
C ASP A 188 11.16 -0.15 10.34
N PRO A 189 12.38 0.16 9.88
CA PRO A 189 13.58 -0.53 10.33
C PRO A 189 13.97 -0.19 11.77
N GLN A 190 13.51 0.93 12.34
CA GLN A 190 13.76 1.30 13.73
C GLN A 190 12.84 0.56 14.69
N HIS A 191 11.64 0.23 14.22
CA HIS A 191 10.66 -0.56 14.94
C HIS A 191 10.22 -1.72 14.05
N PRO A 192 11.13 -2.68 13.75
CA PRO A 192 10.75 -3.87 13.01
C PRO A 192 9.57 -4.51 13.74
N PRO A 193 8.61 -5.13 13.03
CA PRO A 193 7.41 -5.69 13.65
C PRO A 193 7.76 -6.45 14.93
N LYS A 194 7.53 -5.80 16.09
CA LYS A 194 7.95 -6.32 17.40
C LYS A 194 7.25 -7.65 17.69
N TYR A 195 6.10 -7.82 17.07
CA TYR A 195 5.26 -8.98 17.13
C TYR A 195 5.30 -9.64 15.75
N LYS A 196 5.63 -10.93 15.70
CA LYS A 196 5.47 -11.77 14.50
C LYS A 196 3.99 -12.09 14.20
N ASN A 197 3.07 -11.33 14.81
CA ASN A 197 1.63 -11.51 14.77
C ASN A 197 0.94 -10.15 14.92
N LEU A 198 -0.38 -10.12 14.70
CA LEU A 198 -1.21 -8.92 14.69
C LEU A 198 -2.09 -8.79 15.94
N ASP A 199 -1.72 -9.47 17.05
CA ASP A 199 -2.53 -9.46 18.28
C ASP A 199 -2.74 -8.03 18.81
N HIS A 200 -1.69 -7.22 18.78
CA HIS A 200 -1.76 -5.82 19.22
C HIS A 200 -2.67 -4.97 18.31
N HIS A 201 -2.65 -5.22 17.01
CA HIS A 201 -3.51 -4.51 16.05
C HIS A 201 -4.99 -4.86 16.30
N LEU A 202 -5.31 -6.14 16.47
CA LEU A 202 -6.67 -6.54 16.83
C LEU A 202 -7.10 -5.97 18.20
N ALA A 203 -6.21 -5.97 19.19
CA ALA A 203 -6.52 -5.43 20.52
C ALA A 203 -6.90 -3.94 20.48
N TRP A 204 -6.30 -3.16 19.58
CA TRP A 204 -6.63 -1.75 19.37
C TRP A 204 -8.09 -1.55 18.92
N TYR A 205 -8.61 -2.44 18.06
CA TYR A 205 -10.01 -2.44 17.61
C TYR A 205 -11.02 -2.86 18.69
N MET A 206 -10.54 -3.57 19.71
CA MET A 206 -11.36 -4.05 20.84
C MET A 206 -11.24 -3.14 22.07
N ASP A 207 -10.48 -2.06 22.00
CA ASP A 207 -10.26 -1.18 23.13
C ASP A 207 -11.52 -0.37 23.44
N LYS A 208 -12.05 -0.53 24.66
CA LYS A 208 -13.25 0.19 25.09
C LYS A 208 -13.01 1.68 25.29
N MET A 209 -11.76 2.13 25.33
CA MET A 209 -11.44 3.56 25.31
C MET A 209 -12.10 4.29 24.13
N TRP A 210 -12.33 3.61 22.99
CA TRP A 210 -13.04 4.18 21.84
C TRP A 210 -14.51 4.50 22.12
N ILE A 211 -15.14 3.83 23.06
CA ILE A 211 -16.58 3.98 23.35
C ILE A 211 -16.83 4.65 24.71
N GLU A 212 -15.77 5.02 25.43
CA GLU A 212 -15.85 5.70 26.71
C GLU A 212 -15.73 7.24 26.56
N PRO A 213 -16.31 8.03 27.48
CA PRO A 213 -16.19 9.50 27.44
C PRO A 213 -14.74 9.99 27.45
N PRO A 214 -14.40 11.13 26.82
CA PRO A 214 -15.29 12.20 26.37
C PRO A 214 -15.69 12.16 24.88
N HIS A 215 -15.13 11.25 24.08
CA HIS A 215 -15.40 11.14 22.65
C HIS A 215 -15.60 9.67 22.26
N PRO A 216 -16.81 9.11 22.48
CA PRO A 216 -17.10 7.74 22.14
C PRO A 216 -17.21 7.62 20.60
N ASP A 217 -16.08 7.41 19.93
CA ASP A 217 -16.05 6.95 18.56
C ASP A 217 -16.44 5.46 18.52
N HIS A 218 -17.75 5.25 18.55
CA HIS A 218 -18.29 3.92 18.37
C HIS A 218 -17.93 3.31 17.02
N SER A 219 -17.61 4.10 15.98
CA SER A 219 -17.40 3.57 14.63
C SER A 219 -16.16 2.68 14.49
N SER A 220 -15.20 2.82 15.41
CA SER A 220 -13.91 2.12 15.40
C SER A 220 -13.84 0.92 16.38
N TYR A 221 -14.92 0.61 17.10
CA TYR A 221 -14.98 -0.49 18.07
C TYR A 221 -15.65 -1.75 17.49
N PHE A 222 -15.06 -2.91 17.77
CA PHE A 222 -15.49 -4.19 17.23
C PHE A 222 -15.59 -5.27 18.32
N GLU A 223 -16.59 -6.14 18.19
CA GLU A 223 -16.77 -7.32 19.03
C GLU A 223 -16.82 -8.61 18.19
N LYS A 224 -16.25 -9.67 18.75
CA LYS A 224 -16.25 -11.01 18.15
C LYS A 224 -17.68 -11.55 18.11
N THR A 225 -18.08 -12.08 16.96
CA THR A 225 -19.35 -12.78 16.78
C THR A 225 -19.19 -14.29 16.95
N THR A 226 -20.29 -15.05 16.86
CA THR A 226 -20.26 -16.52 16.76
C THR A 226 -20.02 -17.01 15.33
N GLU A 227 -19.98 -16.11 14.34
CA GLU A 227 -19.84 -16.45 12.93
C GLU A 227 -18.37 -16.74 12.57
N ILE A 228 -18.18 -17.79 11.78
CA ILE A 228 -16.92 -18.12 11.12
C ILE A 228 -17.18 -18.09 9.62
N LEU A 229 -16.47 -17.24 8.89
CA LEU A 229 -16.61 -17.09 7.44
C LEU A 229 -15.28 -17.38 6.75
N TYR A 230 -15.26 -18.30 5.80
CA TYR A 230 -14.05 -18.72 5.06
C TYR A 230 -12.87 -19.11 5.97
N GLY A 231 -13.17 -19.68 7.14
CA GLY A 231 -12.18 -20.05 8.15
C GLY A 231 -11.65 -18.88 9.00
N LEU A 232 -12.30 -17.71 8.94
CA LEU A 232 -11.95 -16.51 9.69
C LEU A 232 -13.01 -16.21 10.76
N GLU A 233 -12.58 -15.77 11.93
CA GLU A 233 -13.46 -15.22 12.97
C GLU A 233 -14.01 -13.88 12.50
N VAL A 234 -15.32 -13.65 12.63
CA VAL A 234 -15.96 -12.40 12.22
C VAL A 234 -16.15 -11.48 13.41
N TYR A 235 -15.69 -10.24 13.29
CA TYR A 235 -15.89 -9.17 14.25
C TYR A 235 -16.66 -8.03 13.60
N ILE A 236 -17.65 -7.50 14.32
CA ILE A 236 -18.51 -6.43 13.83
C ILE A 236 -18.63 -5.34 14.87
N ASN A 237 -19.05 -4.15 14.44
CA ASN A 237 -19.46 -3.11 15.35
C ASN A 237 -20.84 -3.43 15.97
N PRO A 238 -20.95 -3.66 17.29
CA PRO A 238 -22.21 -4.08 17.91
C PRO A 238 -23.15 -2.90 18.24
N GLY A 239 -22.68 -1.66 18.11
CA GLY A 239 -23.37 -0.50 18.65
C GLY A 239 -24.49 0.04 17.75
N ILE A 240 -25.36 0.84 18.36
CA ILE A 240 -26.42 1.60 17.70
C ILE A 240 -26.13 3.08 17.94
N ASP A 241 -26.23 3.91 16.90
CA ASP A 241 -26.14 5.37 17.07
C ASP A 241 -27.40 5.85 17.81
N SER A 242 -27.22 6.35 19.03
CA SER A 242 -28.32 6.84 19.88
C SER A 242 -29.10 8.01 19.25
N LYS A 243 -28.51 8.74 18.29
CA LYS A 243 -29.14 9.88 17.61
C LYS A 243 -30.05 9.43 16.47
N THR A 244 -29.64 8.42 15.72
CA THR A 244 -30.36 7.98 14.51
C THR A 244 -31.14 6.68 14.72
N GLY A 245 -30.83 5.92 15.76
CA GLY A 245 -31.36 4.59 16.02
C GLY A 245 -30.83 3.51 15.07
N LYS A 246 -29.86 3.84 14.19
CA LYS A 246 -29.31 2.90 13.21
C LYS A 246 -28.09 2.17 13.77
N PRO A 247 -27.86 0.90 13.40
CA PRO A 247 -26.60 0.22 13.70
C PRO A 247 -25.41 0.99 13.11
N TRP A 248 -24.31 1.12 13.86
CA TRP A 248 -23.08 1.72 13.34
C TRP A 248 -22.53 0.96 12.13
N ARG A 249 -22.81 -0.34 12.06
CA ARG A 249 -22.46 -1.22 10.94
C ARG A 249 -23.09 -0.82 9.59
N GLU A 250 -24.11 0.01 9.59
CA GLU A 250 -24.79 0.52 8.37
C GLU A 250 -24.27 1.89 7.90
N TYR A 251 -23.29 2.47 8.60
CA TYR A 251 -22.75 3.79 8.26
C TYR A 251 -21.85 3.73 7.03
N GLU A 252 -21.66 4.87 6.38
CA GLU A 252 -20.91 4.95 5.13
C GLU A 252 -19.48 4.39 5.27
N ASN A 253 -18.81 4.64 6.39
CA ASN A 253 -17.46 4.15 6.66
C ASN A 253 -17.43 2.82 7.44
N ALA A 254 -18.56 2.15 7.60
CA ALA A 254 -18.62 0.91 8.36
C ALA A 254 -17.80 -0.20 7.69
N GLN A 255 -17.20 -1.04 8.52
CA GLN A 255 -16.41 -2.18 8.13
C GLN A 255 -16.78 -3.41 8.97
N ASP A 256 -16.41 -4.57 8.47
CA ASP A 256 -16.30 -5.80 9.25
C ASP A 256 -14.83 -6.20 9.33
N LEU A 257 -14.42 -6.82 10.44
CA LEU A 257 -13.10 -7.45 10.55
C LEU A 257 -13.21 -8.96 10.43
N PHE A 258 -12.23 -9.56 9.74
CA PHE A 258 -12.07 -11.00 9.67
C PHE A 258 -10.68 -11.38 10.17
N VAL A 259 -10.62 -12.35 11.10
CA VAL A 259 -9.41 -12.67 11.86
C VAL A 259 -9.03 -14.14 11.67
N GLY A 260 -7.81 -14.38 11.20
CA GLY A 260 -7.19 -15.70 11.10
C GLY A 260 -6.12 -15.89 12.18
N ARG A 261 -6.17 -17.03 12.88
CA ARG A 261 -5.23 -17.38 13.94
C ARG A 261 -4.37 -18.60 13.57
N ASP A 262 -3.18 -18.67 14.11
CA ASP A 262 -2.38 -19.90 14.07
C ASP A 262 -2.83 -20.92 15.13
N SER A 263 -2.13 -22.05 15.18
CA SER A 263 -2.38 -23.13 16.14
C SER A 263 -2.10 -22.74 17.60
N GLU A 264 -1.34 -21.68 17.84
CA GLU A 264 -1.04 -21.15 19.18
C GLU A 264 -2.07 -20.09 19.60
N GLY A 265 -2.97 -19.69 18.70
CA GLY A 265 -4.03 -18.72 18.93
C GLY A 265 -3.65 -17.28 18.62
N HIS A 266 -2.44 -17.03 18.09
CA HIS A 266 -1.99 -15.70 17.71
C HIS A 266 -2.60 -15.27 16.38
N VAL A 267 -2.95 -13.98 16.25
CA VAL A 267 -3.51 -13.43 15.00
C VAL A 267 -2.41 -13.38 13.93
N GLN A 268 -2.57 -14.15 12.85
CA GLN A 268 -1.66 -14.13 11.71
C GLN A 268 -2.19 -13.33 10.52
N THR A 269 -3.51 -13.19 10.46
CA THR A 269 -4.20 -12.47 9.39
C THR A 269 -5.31 -11.62 9.99
N LEU A 270 -5.36 -10.35 9.60
CA LEU A 270 -6.45 -9.43 9.93
C LEU A 270 -6.94 -8.81 8.63
N ILE A 271 -8.24 -8.83 8.37
CA ILE A 271 -8.81 -8.27 7.14
C ILE A 271 -9.90 -7.29 7.52
N GLU A 272 -9.80 -6.08 7.02
CA GLU A 272 -10.81 -5.04 7.12
C GLU A 272 -11.57 -4.98 5.79
N CYS A 273 -12.89 -5.13 5.79
CA CYS A 273 -13.69 -4.98 4.57
C CYS A 273 -14.78 -3.94 4.76
N SER A 274 -14.92 -3.05 3.78
CA SER A 274 -16.01 -2.07 3.76
C SER A 274 -17.37 -2.73 3.65
N ASN A 275 -18.33 -2.21 4.42
CA ASN A 275 -19.75 -2.55 4.35
C ASN A 275 -20.53 -1.65 3.39
N LYS A 276 -19.86 -0.74 2.66
CA LYS A 276 -20.53 0.10 1.66
C LYS A 276 -21.30 -0.80 0.67
N PRO A 277 -22.57 -0.48 0.36
CA PRO A 277 -23.38 -1.25 -0.58
C PRO A 277 -23.00 -0.90 -2.03
N VAL A 278 -21.71 -1.03 -2.37
CA VAL A 278 -21.15 -0.81 -3.70
C VAL A 278 -20.57 -2.12 -4.22
N PRO A 279 -20.65 -2.39 -5.53
CA PRO A 279 -20.22 -3.68 -6.09
C PRO A 279 -18.75 -4.04 -5.81
N SER A 280 -17.88 -3.03 -5.69
CA SER A 280 -16.44 -3.14 -5.46
C SER A 280 -16.02 -2.66 -4.07
N ALA A 281 -16.82 -2.95 -3.04
CA ALA A 281 -16.46 -2.59 -1.67
C ALA A 281 -15.06 -3.13 -1.33
N PRO A 282 -14.10 -2.29 -0.90
CA PRO A 282 -12.71 -2.72 -0.73
C PRO A 282 -12.51 -3.55 0.54
N CYS A 283 -11.50 -4.41 0.50
CA CYS A 283 -10.89 -5.03 1.66
C CYS A 283 -9.39 -4.74 1.69
N THR A 284 -8.84 -4.62 2.89
CA THR A 284 -7.41 -4.56 3.16
C THR A 284 -7.06 -5.72 4.09
N GLN A 285 -6.15 -6.58 3.64
CA GLN A 285 -5.66 -7.74 4.38
C GLN A 285 -4.25 -7.48 4.90
N TYR A 286 -4.08 -7.56 6.20
CA TYR A 286 -2.82 -7.47 6.91
C TYR A 286 -2.33 -8.87 7.28
N PHE A 287 -1.07 -9.16 7.03
CA PHE A 287 -0.40 -10.38 7.48
C PHE A 287 1.10 -10.16 7.61
N VAL A 288 1.74 -10.97 8.44
CA VAL A 288 3.19 -10.93 8.64
C VAL A 288 3.86 -11.91 7.69
N PHE A 289 4.98 -11.51 7.09
CA PHE A 289 5.78 -12.42 6.28
C PHE A 289 6.50 -13.43 7.21
N PRO A 290 6.47 -14.74 6.90
CA PRO A 290 7.15 -15.74 7.72
C PRO A 290 8.68 -15.58 7.65
N PRO A 291 9.46 -16.11 8.62
CA PRO A 291 10.92 -16.10 8.52
C PRO A 291 11.43 -16.55 7.14
N PRO A 292 12.50 -15.94 6.60
CA PRO A 292 13.50 -15.11 7.30
C PRO A 292 13.24 -13.59 7.28
N MET A 293 12.23 -13.09 6.56
CA MET A 293 12.04 -11.66 6.34
C MET A 293 11.05 -11.07 7.35
N SER A 294 11.47 -10.01 8.06
CA SER A 294 10.67 -9.41 9.13
C SER A 294 9.88 -8.19 8.64
N ILE A 295 8.83 -8.43 7.85
CA ILE A 295 7.96 -7.36 7.32
C ILE A 295 6.48 -7.64 7.55
N GLN A 296 5.68 -6.57 7.63
CA GLN A 296 4.23 -6.62 7.52
C GLN A 296 3.82 -6.35 6.07
N ILE A 297 2.79 -7.04 5.61
CA ILE A 297 2.26 -6.96 4.25
C ILE A 297 0.81 -6.55 4.32
N ASN A 298 0.45 -5.60 3.47
CA ASN A 298 -0.93 -5.20 3.24
C ASN A 298 -1.31 -5.63 1.82
N ALA A 299 -2.49 -6.21 1.65
CA ALA A 299 -3.04 -6.56 0.34
C ALA A 299 -4.46 -5.98 0.20
N ASP A 300 -4.65 -5.15 -0.82
CA ASP A 300 -5.92 -4.53 -1.15
C ASP A 300 -6.60 -5.28 -2.30
N TYR A 301 -7.87 -5.59 -2.12
CA TYR A 301 -8.69 -6.29 -3.12
C TYR A 301 -10.17 -6.02 -2.89
N VAL A 302 -11.02 -6.36 -3.86
CA VAL A 302 -12.47 -6.18 -3.72
C VAL A 302 -13.08 -7.27 -2.84
N ARG A 303 -14.05 -6.92 -1.99
CA ARG A 303 -14.73 -7.83 -1.04
C ARG A 303 -15.25 -9.13 -1.64
N PRO A 304 -15.72 -9.21 -2.90
CA PRO A 304 -16.04 -10.49 -3.54
C PRO A 304 -14.88 -11.51 -3.54
N GLN A 305 -13.62 -11.05 -3.55
CA GLN A 305 -12.44 -11.91 -3.45
C GLN A 305 -12.12 -12.38 -2.02
N LEU A 306 -12.84 -11.95 -0.98
CA LEU A 306 -12.57 -12.32 0.42
C LEU A 306 -12.51 -13.83 0.64
N SER A 307 -13.33 -14.61 -0.07
CA SER A 307 -13.30 -16.09 0.00
C SER A 307 -11.96 -16.71 -0.42
N GLN A 308 -11.12 -15.94 -1.12
CA GLN A 308 -9.82 -16.34 -1.65
C GLN A 308 -8.63 -15.75 -0.86
N TRP A 309 -8.86 -15.16 0.32
CA TRP A 309 -7.84 -14.48 1.13
C TRP A 309 -6.57 -15.32 1.37
N GLN A 310 -6.69 -16.64 1.50
CA GLN A 310 -5.55 -17.55 1.68
C GLN A 310 -4.69 -17.64 0.42
N ASN A 311 -5.32 -17.63 -0.77
CA ASN A 311 -4.60 -17.63 -2.04
C ASN A 311 -3.89 -16.30 -2.25
N ILE A 312 -4.56 -15.19 -1.93
CA ILE A 312 -3.99 -13.84 -1.97
C ILE A 312 -2.71 -13.79 -1.12
N GLN A 313 -2.82 -14.17 0.15
CA GLN A 313 -1.67 -14.21 1.07
C GLN A 313 -0.54 -15.12 0.57
N ARG A 314 -0.86 -16.34 0.12
CA ARG A 314 0.13 -17.29 -0.39
C ARG A 314 0.85 -16.74 -1.63
N ASN A 315 0.11 -16.14 -2.55
CA ASN A 315 0.64 -15.58 -3.79
C ASN A 315 1.56 -14.39 -3.50
N SER A 316 1.14 -13.45 -2.65
CA SER A 316 1.95 -12.32 -2.19
C SER A 316 3.28 -12.78 -1.57
N ILE A 317 3.23 -13.77 -0.67
CA ILE A 317 4.43 -14.35 -0.06
C ILE A 317 5.33 -14.97 -1.13
N ARG A 318 4.77 -15.77 -2.04
CA ARG A 318 5.52 -16.42 -3.12
C ARG A 318 6.25 -15.41 -4.01
N PHE A 319 5.61 -14.28 -4.36
CA PHE A 319 6.27 -13.26 -5.17
C PHE A 319 7.43 -12.58 -4.44
N LEU A 320 7.24 -12.27 -3.15
CA LEU A 320 8.31 -11.71 -2.32
C LEU A 320 9.48 -12.69 -2.15
N ILE A 321 9.22 -14.00 -2.04
CA ILE A 321 10.26 -15.04 -2.07
C ILE A 321 11.01 -15.01 -3.40
N ASN A 322 10.30 -14.90 -4.53
CA ASN A 322 10.92 -14.85 -5.86
C ASN A 322 11.74 -13.57 -6.10
N PHE A 323 11.51 -12.52 -5.32
CA PHE A 323 12.33 -11.30 -5.36
C PHE A 323 13.63 -11.43 -4.55
N GLN A 324 13.79 -12.47 -3.72
CA GLN A 324 15.04 -12.65 -2.99
C GLN A 324 16.21 -12.82 -3.96
N ALA A 325 17.30 -12.10 -3.69
CA ALA A 325 18.50 -12.21 -4.49
C ALA A 325 19.20 -13.52 -4.19
N ASN A 326 19.56 -14.28 -5.22
CA ASN A 326 20.54 -15.36 -5.11
C ASN A 326 21.92 -14.73 -4.99
N THR A 327 22.22 -14.15 -3.83
CA THR A 327 23.58 -13.76 -3.46
C THR A 327 24.30 -15.06 -3.11
N GLY A 328 24.92 -15.70 -4.12
CA GLY A 328 25.64 -16.95 -3.91
C GLY A 328 26.54 -16.86 -2.68
N GLU A 329 26.39 -17.82 -1.77
CA GLU A 329 27.48 -18.20 -0.85
C GLU A 329 28.62 -18.85 -1.65
#